data_AF-A0A7W1V1J5-F1
#
_entry.id   AF-A0A7W1V1J5-F1
#
_cell.length_a   1.000
_cell.length_b   1.000
_cell.length_c   1.000
_cell.angle_alpha   90.00
_cell.angle_beta   90.00
_cell.angle_gamma   90.00
#
_symmetry.space_group_name_H-M   'P 1'
#
loop_
_entity.id
_entity.type
_entity.pdbx_description
1 polymer ?
#
loop_
_entity_poly.entity_id
_entity_poly.type
_entity_poly.pdbx_seq_one_letter_code
_entity_poly.pdbx_strand_id
1 'polypeptide(L)'
;MKLSAVGVKRIHKLRGDLNEEGYENKKLVMSVDGSYTNSTVLKALPENVTLIGRARKDCKLHKLPEQTSSKTGRRKVYGDTLPTPEQIRQSEQYPWERVEAWAFGAKRFFDVKRVTNVRWRKSGPINLQLIIIRPTPYKLNKKSRLLYREPVYLLCTNTEMQIEKILQAYLWRWGIEVNFKEQKTIFGCGQAQVRTEKPCEKVPVFHTAVYSMLLLAAQKVKEKQLPRPKWYRKKEKENVTTGDLLNAFRANNWAENININFSDFVNLERLQRSRKNSTNPNISAVLYARY
;
A
#
# COMPACT_ATOMS: atom_id res chain seq x y z
N MET A 1 -17.25 -15.51 10.25
CA MET A 1 -17.08 -15.61 8.77
C MET A 1 -15.58 -15.74 8.44
N LYS A 2 -15.15 -16.59 7.50
CA LYS A 2 -13.71 -16.72 7.16
C LYS A 2 -13.22 -15.47 6.42
N LEU A 3 -12.11 -14.87 6.89
CA LEU A 3 -11.55 -13.63 6.33
C LEU A 3 -11.30 -13.71 4.82
N SER A 4 -10.77 -14.85 4.33
CA SER A 4 -10.52 -15.07 2.91
C SER A 4 -11.79 -15.08 2.07
N ALA A 5 -12.91 -15.59 2.59
CA ALA A 5 -14.19 -15.58 1.89
C ALA A 5 -14.77 -14.16 1.79
N VAL A 6 -14.62 -13.35 2.84
CA VAL A 6 -14.96 -11.91 2.78
C VAL A 6 -14.08 -11.20 1.75
N GLY A 7 -12.78 -11.51 1.74
CA GLY A 7 -11.82 -10.98 0.77
C GLY A 7 -12.28 -11.23 -0.67
N VAL A 8 -12.67 -12.47 -0.99
CA VAL A 8 -13.21 -12.82 -2.32
C VAL A 8 -14.42 -11.96 -2.66
N LYS A 9 -15.40 -11.84 -1.77
CA LYS A 9 -16.59 -11.00 -2.00
C LYS A 9 -16.21 -9.53 -2.29
N ARG A 10 -15.21 -9.00 -1.59
CA ARG A 10 -14.72 -7.63 -1.81
C ARG A 10 -13.96 -7.49 -3.13
N ILE A 11 -13.19 -8.49 -3.54
CA ILE A 11 -12.51 -8.50 -4.86
C ILE A 11 -13.54 -8.51 -5.99
N HIS A 12 -14.56 -9.37 -5.90
CA HIS A 12 -15.64 -9.41 -6.90
C HIS A 12 -16.40 -8.09 -6.97
N LYS A 13 -16.75 -7.51 -5.80
CA LYS A 13 -17.39 -6.19 -5.76
C LYS A 13 -16.53 -5.13 -6.45
N LEU A 14 -15.26 -4.99 -6.06
CA LEU A 14 -14.36 -4.01 -6.66
C LEU A 14 -14.20 -4.21 -8.17
N ARG A 15 -14.12 -5.47 -8.62
CA ARG A 15 -14.03 -5.77 -10.05
C ARG A 15 -15.32 -5.41 -10.79
N GLY A 16 -16.49 -5.64 -10.19
CA GLY A 16 -17.79 -5.25 -10.71
C GLY A 16 -17.92 -3.73 -10.81
N ASP A 17 -17.65 -3.01 -9.72
CA ASP A 17 -17.68 -1.54 -9.68
C ASP A 17 -16.78 -0.93 -10.78
N LEU A 18 -15.56 -1.46 -10.96
CA LEU A 18 -14.67 -1.03 -12.04
C LEU A 18 -15.19 -1.33 -13.45
N ASN A 19 -15.94 -2.42 -13.64
CA ASN A 19 -16.51 -2.74 -14.94
C ASN A 19 -17.66 -1.78 -15.26
N GLU A 20 -18.51 -1.47 -14.27
CA GLU A 20 -19.59 -0.49 -14.41
C GLU A 20 -19.06 0.92 -14.74
N GLU A 21 -17.87 1.26 -14.25
CA GLU A 21 -17.15 2.50 -14.60
C GLU A 21 -16.43 2.45 -15.98
N GLY A 22 -16.57 1.37 -16.75
CA GLY A 22 -15.99 1.23 -18.09
C GLY A 22 -14.53 0.74 -18.12
N TYR A 23 -14.00 0.21 -17.01
CA TYR A 23 -12.64 -0.31 -16.91
C TYR A 23 -12.53 -1.84 -17.05
N GLU A 24 -13.48 -2.48 -17.73
CA GLU A 24 -13.53 -3.93 -17.99
C GLU A 24 -12.27 -4.49 -18.66
N ASN A 25 -11.69 -3.72 -19.57
CA ASN A 25 -10.47 -4.09 -20.31
C ASN A 25 -9.17 -3.78 -19.55
N LYS A 26 -9.26 -3.16 -18.36
CA LYS A 26 -8.10 -2.85 -17.52
C LYS A 26 -7.84 -3.99 -16.53
N LYS A 27 -6.61 -4.48 -16.50
CA LYS A 27 -6.16 -5.47 -15.51
C LYS A 27 -6.06 -4.84 -14.12
N LEU A 28 -6.72 -5.44 -13.13
CA LEU A 28 -6.59 -5.09 -11.73
C LEU A 28 -5.47 -5.92 -11.09
N VAL A 29 -4.46 -5.26 -10.52
CA VAL A 29 -3.37 -5.93 -9.79
C VAL A 29 -3.58 -5.73 -8.29
N MET A 30 -3.61 -6.82 -7.53
CA MET A 30 -3.86 -6.80 -6.09
C MET A 30 -2.72 -7.47 -5.33
N SER A 31 -2.07 -6.71 -4.45
CA SER A 31 -1.08 -7.23 -3.51
C SER A 31 -1.74 -7.57 -2.18
N VAL A 32 -1.55 -8.80 -1.69
CA VAL A 32 -2.21 -9.30 -0.48
C VAL A 32 -1.24 -9.99 0.48
N ASP A 33 -1.64 -10.08 1.74
CA ASP A 33 -0.93 -10.86 2.75
C ASP A 33 -1.13 -12.36 2.56
N GLY A 34 -0.28 -13.15 3.22
CA GLY A 34 -0.29 -14.61 3.11
C GLY A 34 -1.60 -15.27 3.56
N SER A 35 -2.40 -14.59 4.39
CA SER A 35 -3.74 -15.05 4.77
C SER A 35 -4.72 -15.13 3.59
N TYR A 36 -4.46 -14.40 2.50
CA TYR A 36 -5.26 -14.42 1.27
C TYR A 36 -4.64 -15.28 0.15
N THR A 37 -3.39 -15.71 0.29
CA THR A 37 -2.75 -16.66 -0.63
C THR A 37 -3.18 -18.11 -0.33
N ASN A 38 -4.43 -18.44 -0.61
CA ASN A 38 -5.01 -19.74 -0.29
C ASN A 38 -6.02 -20.21 -1.35
N SER A 39 -6.52 -21.44 -1.21
CA SER A 39 -7.43 -22.04 -2.19
C SER A 39 -8.78 -21.35 -2.31
N THR A 40 -9.28 -20.76 -1.23
CA THR A 40 -10.56 -20.04 -1.25
C THR A 40 -10.46 -18.81 -2.16
N VAL A 41 -9.36 -18.07 -2.07
CA VAL A 41 -9.17 -16.86 -2.87
C VAL A 41 -8.77 -17.22 -4.29
N LEU A 42 -7.71 -18.01 -4.46
CA LEU A 42 -7.12 -18.28 -5.78
C LEU A 42 -8.13 -18.90 -6.74
N LYS A 43 -8.94 -19.87 -6.29
CA LYS A 43 -9.93 -20.54 -7.15
C LYS A 43 -11.15 -19.69 -7.49
N ALA A 44 -11.37 -18.60 -6.77
CA ALA A 44 -12.54 -17.73 -6.92
C ALA A 44 -12.14 -16.33 -7.40
N LEU A 45 -10.95 -16.16 -7.98
CA LEU A 45 -10.55 -14.88 -8.58
C LEU A 45 -11.39 -14.60 -9.83
N PRO A 46 -11.95 -13.39 -9.97
CA PRO A 46 -12.60 -13.00 -11.21
C PRO A 46 -11.59 -12.79 -12.33
N GLU A 47 -12.09 -12.75 -13.56
CA GLU A 47 -11.27 -12.44 -14.73
C GLU A 47 -10.67 -11.02 -14.63
N ASN A 48 -9.57 -10.79 -15.37
CA ASN A 48 -8.82 -9.53 -15.35
C ASN A 48 -8.32 -9.09 -13.96
N VAL A 49 -8.19 -10.02 -13.01
CA VAL A 49 -7.54 -9.79 -11.71
C VAL A 49 -6.26 -10.61 -11.58
N THR A 50 -5.15 -9.90 -11.33
CA THR A 50 -3.87 -10.50 -10.96
C THR A 50 -3.66 -10.37 -9.46
N LEU A 51 -3.45 -11.49 -8.78
CA LEU A 51 -3.17 -11.53 -7.35
C LEU A 51 -1.68 -11.78 -7.12
N ILE A 52 -1.05 -10.95 -6.28
CA ILE A 52 0.31 -11.10 -5.79
C ILE A 52 0.23 -11.30 -4.29
N GLY A 53 0.59 -12.49 -3.80
CA GLY A 53 0.44 -12.83 -2.40
C GLY A 53 1.70 -13.46 -1.81
N ARG A 54 1.92 -13.29 -0.49
CA ARG A 54 3.00 -13.99 0.20
C ARG A 54 2.81 -15.50 0.14
N ALA A 55 3.89 -16.21 -0.15
CA ALA A 55 3.97 -17.66 -0.13
C ALA A 55 4.80 -18.14 1.05
N ARG A 56 4.55 -19.37 1.49
CA ARG A 56 5.39 -20.03 2.48
C ARG A 56 6.67 -20.54 1.83
N LYS A 57 7.79 -20.45 2.56
CA LYS A 57 9.11 -20.91 2.15
C LYS A 57 9.18 -22.41 1.81
N ASP A 58 8.25 -23.19 2.36
CA ASP A 58 8.15 -24.65 2.23
C ASP A 58 6.92 -25.10 1.43
N CYS A 59 6.30 -24.21 0.64
CA CYS A 59 5.15 -24.61 -0.16
C CYS A 59 5.56 -25.61 -1.26
N LYS A 60 4.75 -26.66 -1.44
CA LYS A 60 4.97 -27.70 -2.45
C LYS A 60 4.42 -27.22 -3.79
N LEU A 61 5.34 -26.82 -4.68
CA LEU A 61 5.02 -26.41 -6.05
C LEU A 61 5.31 -27.56 -7.01
N HIS A 62 4.62 -27.55 -8.14
CA HIS A 62 4.74 -28.56 -9.19
C HIS A 62 5.02 -27.88 -10.53
N LYS A 63 5.69 -28.58 -11.43
CA LYS A 63 5.76 -28.20 -12.85
C LYS A 63 4.38 -28.28 -13.50
N LEU A 64 4.25 -27.67 -14.67
CA LEU A 64 3.13 -27.98 -15.56
C LEU A 64 3.15 -29.48 -15.90
N PRO A 65 1.98 -30.11 -16.07
CA PRO A 65 1.92 -31.48 -16.56
C PRO A 65 2.47 -31.52 -17.98
N GLU A 66 3.27 -32.54 -18.30
CA GLU A 66 3.67 -32.82 -19.67
C GLU A 66 2.43 -33.11 -20.52
N GLN A 67 2.36 -32.54 -21.72
CA GLN A 67 1.27 -32.81 -22.66
C GLN A 67 1.38 -34.26 -23.13
N THR A 68 0.70 -35.16 -22.44
CA THR A 68 0.64 -36.57 -22.84
C THR A 68 -0.37 -36.72 -23.98
N SER A 69 0.07 -37.32 -25.09
CA SER A 69 -0.70 -37.53 -26.32
C SER A 69 -1.83 -38.57 -26.19
N SER A 70 -1.99 -39.21 -25.02
CA SER A 70 -3.05 -40.20 -24.81
C SER A 70 -4.42 -39.51 -24.72
N LYS A 71 -5.27 -39.76 -25.73
CA LYS A 71 -6.66 -39.26 -25.82
C LYS A 71 -7.61 -39.85 -24.78
N THR A 72 -7.19 -40.88 -24.04
CA THR A 72 -8.00 -41.63 -23.08
C THR A 72 -7.49 -41.42 -21.64
N GLY A 73 -8.39 -41.00 -20.74
CA GLY A 73 -8.12 -40.82 -19.31
C GLY A 73 -8.15 -39.36 -18.82
N ARG A 74 -8.20 -39.18 -17.49
CA ARG A 74 -8.21 -37.86 -16.85
C ARG A 74 -6.86 -37.17 -17.05
N ARG A 75 -6.86 -36.02 -17.74
CA ARG A 75 -5.65 -35.21 -17.97
C ARG A 75 -4.97 -34.87 -16.63
N LYS A 76 -3.66 -35.11 -16.55
CA LYS A 76 -2.84 -34.72 -15.39
C LYS A 76 -2.87 -33.19 -15.26
N VAL A 77 -3.09 -32.69 -14.04
CA VAL A 77 -3.12 -31.24 -13.74
C VAL A 77 -1.78 -30.75 -13.17
N TYR A 78 -1.00 -31.66 -12.59
CA TYR A 78 0.29 -31.38 -11.94
C TYR A 78 1.36 -32.29 -12.53
N GLY A 79 2.51 -31.72 -12.87
CA GLY A 79 3.72 -32.47 -13.20
C GLY A 79 4.56 -32.77 -11.96
N ASP A 80 5.86 -32.96 -12.18
CA ASP A 80 6.81 -33.26 -11.11
C ASP A 80 6.86 -32.18 -10.05
N THR A 81 7.22 -32.60 -8.84
CA THR A 81 7.41 -31.68 -7.72
C THR A 81 8.67 -30.83 -7.95
N LEU A 82 8.53 -29.52 -7.78
CA LEU A 82 9.66 -28.59 -7.78
C LEU A 82 10.33 -28.56 -6.40
N PRO A 83 11.62 -28.17 -6.30
CA PRO A 83 12.22 -27.84 -5.02
C PRO A 83 11.38 -26.76 -4.32
N THR A 84 11.38 -26.78 -2.98
CA THR A 84 10.67 -25.77 -2.20
C THR A 84 11.22 -24.37 -2.48
N PRO A 85 10.43 -23.29 -2.31
CA PRO A 85 10.94 -21.93 -2.50
C PRO A 85 12.23 -21.64 -1.72
N GLU A 86 12.42 -22.21 -0.52
CA GLU A 86 13.67 -22.05 0.21
C GLU A 86 14.85 -22.77 -0.43
N GLN A 87 14.64 -23.99 -0.94
CA GLN A 87 15.68 -24.72 -1.68
C GLN A 87 16.05 -23.98 -2.98
N ILE A 88 15.06 -23.44 -3.70
CA ILE A 88 15.29 -22.62 -4.90
C ILE A 88 16.11 -21.37 -4.54
N ARG A 89 15.82 -20.73 -3.41
CA ARG A 89 16.57 -19.55 -2.94
C ARG A 89 18.06 -19.88 -2.73
N GLN A 90 18.35 -21.03 -2.13
CA GLN A 90 19.71 -21.47 -1.78
C GLN A 90 20.48 -22.07 -2.96
N SER A 91 19.78 -22.64 -3.95
CA SER A 91 20.38 -23.29 -5.11
C SER A 91 21.02 -22.29 -6.09
N GLU A 92 22.19 -22.61 -6.63
CA GLU A 92 22.85 -21.82 -7.68
C GLU A 92 22.24 -22.03 -9.08
N GLN A 93 21.44 -23.08 -9.26
CA GLN A 93 20.78 -23.39 -10.55
C GLN A 93 19.79 -22.30 -10.99
N TYR A 94 19.33 -21.49 -10.04
CA TYR A 94 18.41 -20.38 -10.30
C TYR A 94 19.18 -19.07 -10.09
N PRO A 95 19.52 -18.33 -11.17
CA PRO A 95 20.29 -17.10 -11.05
C PRO A 95 19.49 -16.00 -10.36
N TRP A 96 20.20 -15.06 -9.77
CA TRP A 96 19.62 -13.84 -9.22
C TRP A 96 19.54 -12.77 -10.31
N GLU A 97 18.37 -12.20 -10.48
CA GLU A 97 18.11 -11.06 -11.36
C GLU A 97 18.10 -9.79 -10.50
N ARG A 98 18.83 -8.75 -10.93
CA ARG A 98 18.88 -7.47 -10.22
C ARG A 98 17.82 -6.53 -10.77
N VAL A 99 16.88 -6.14 -9.91
CA VAL A 99 15.69 -5.38 -10.28
C VAL A 99 15.67 -4.04 -9.53
N GLU A 100 15.43 -2.94 -10.24
CA GLU A 100 15.23 -1.62 -9.61
C GLU A 100 13.75 -1.42 -9.24
N ALA A 101 13.49 -0.95 -8.02
CA ALA A 101 12.14 -0.56 -7.59
C ALA A 101 12.18 0.63 -6.62
N TRP A 102 11.08 1.39 -6.57
CA TRP A 102 10.89 2.47 -5.61
C TRP A 102 10.45 1.91 -4.25
N ALA A 103 11.28 2.12 -3.23
CA ALA A 103 11.01 1.69 -1.86
C ALA A 103 11.54 2.71 -0.86
N PHE A 104 10.76 2.97 0.19
CA PHE A 104 11.16 3.87 1.29
C PHE A 104 11.58 5.27 0.81
N GLY A 105 10.89 5.81 -0.21
CA GLY A 105 11.12 7.16 -0.73
C GLY A 105 12.31 7.31 -1.68
N ALA A 106 12.92 6.22 -2.15
CA ALA A 106 13.99 6.25 -3.14
C ALA A 106 14.00 4.99 -4.02
N LYS A 107 14.65 5.08 -5.18
CA LYS A 107 14.98 3.92 -6.01
C LYS A 107 16.02 3.05 -5.31
N ARG A 108 15.80 1.74 -5.32
CA ARG A 108 16.70 0.73 -4.72
C ARG A 108 16.75 -0.50 -5.62
N PHE A 109 17.88 -1.19 -5.57
CA PHE A 109 18.05 -2.48 -6.23
C PHE A 109 17.69 -3.62 -5.27
N PHE A 110 17.04 -4.65 -5.83
CA PHE A 110 16.68 -5.88 -5.17
C PHE A 110 17.16 -7.05 -6.01
N ASP A 111 17.73 -8.06 -5.36
CA ASP A 111 18.06 -9.32 -6.01
C ASP A 111 16.85 -10.25 -5.90
N VAL A 112 16.38 -10.75 -7.03
CA VAL A 112 15.15 -11.52 -7.13
C VAL A 112 15.38 -12.78 -7.98
N LYS A 113 14.83 -13.92 -7.58
CA LYS A 113 14.72 -15.11 -8.44
C LYS A 113 13.30 -15.25 -8.97
N ARG A 114 13.18 -15.73 -10.20
CA ARG A 114 11.90 -15.99 -10.86
C ARG A 114 11.80 -17.45 -11.27
N VAL A 115 10.64 -18.07 -10.99
CA VAL A 115 10.26 -19.35 -11.58
C VAL A 115 8.84 -19.22 -12.12
N THR A 116 8.69 -19.28 -13.44
CA THR A 116 7.40 -19.15 -14.13
C THR A 116 6.72 -20.50 -14.27
N ASN A 117 5.42 -20.46 -14.62
CA ASN A 117 4.66 -21.65 -14.98
C ASN A 117 4.65 -22.75 -13.91
N VAL A 118 4.50 -22.35 -12.65
CA VAL A 118 4.39 -23.28 -11.52
C VAL A 118 2.93 -23.56 -11.17
N ARG A 119 2.64 -24.78 -10.74
CA ARG A 119 1.34 -25.20 -10.23
C ARG A 119 1.38 -25.33 -8.72
N TRP A 120 0.28 -24.98 -8.07
CA TRP A 120 0.09 -25.24 -6.65
C TRP A 120 -1.25 -25.92 -6.41
N ARG A 121 -1.28 -26.99 -5.60
CA ARG A 121 -2.53 -27.73 -5.33
C ARG A 121 -3.64 -26.84 -4.78
N LYS A 122 -3.30 -25.79 -4.03
CA LYS A 122 -4.29 -24.84 -3.52
C LYS A 122 -4.81 -23.89 -4.61
N SER A 123 -4.04 -23.56 -5.65
CA SER A 123 -4.50 -22.70 -6.75
C SER A 123 -5.37 -23.42 -7.78
N GLY A 124 -5.46 -24.76 -7.73
CA GLY A 124 -6.20 -25.53 -8.73
C GLY A 124 -5.54 -25.42 -10.11
N PRO A 125 -6.32 -25.24 -11.19
CA PRO A 125 -5.80 -25.16 -12.56
C PRO A 125 -5.31 -23.75 -12.94
N ILE A 126 -4.91 -22.91 -11.97
CA ILE A 126 -4.25 -21.62 -12.25
C ILE A 126 -2.72 -21.81 -12.27
N ASN A 127 -2.09 -21.30 -13.33
CA ASN A 127 -0.64 -21.22 -13.43
C ASN A 127 -0.15 -20.03 -12.63
N LEU A 128 0.94 -20.19 -11.90
CA LEU A 128 1.51 -19.16 -11.05
C LEU A 128 2.94 -18.86 -11.50
N GLN A 129 3.43 -17.72 -11.03
CA GLN A 129 4.84 -17.37 -11.04
C GLN A 129 5.31 -17.24 -9.59
N LEU A 130 6.40 -17.93 -9.25
CA LEU A 130 7.10 -17.77 -7.98
C LEU A 130 8.16 -16.68 -8.11
N ILE A 131 8.19 -15.78 -7.15
CA ILE A 131 9.18 -14.71 -7.04
C ILE A 131 9.81 -14.81 -5.66
N ILE A 132 11.14 -14.81 -5.60
CA ILE A 132 11.90 -14.89 -4.35
C ILE A 132 12.77 -13.66 -4.24
N ILE A 133 12.55 -12.84 -3.22
CA ILE A 133 13.34 -11.63 -2.97
C ILE A 133 14.39 -11.97 -1.91
N ARG A 134 15.65 -11.64 -2.22
CA ARG A 134 16.78 -11.85 -1.31
C ARG A 134 16.60 -11.06 0.00
N PRO A 135 17.03 -11.61 1.15
CA PRO A 135 17.16 -10.86 2.40
C PRO A 135 17.84 -9.51 2.18
N THR A 136 17.11 -8.42 2.44
CA THR A 136 17.67 -7.07 2.27
C THR A 136 18.35 -6.63 3.57
N PRO A 137 19.63 -6.21 3.52
CA PRO A 137 20.32 -5.72 4.69
C PRO A 137 19.76 -4.35 5.13
N TYR A 138 19.83 -4.07 6.43
CA TYR A 138 19.52 -2.77 7.02
C TYR A 138 20.36 -2.52 8.28
N LYS A 139 20.45 -1.26 8.70
CA LYS A 139 21.07 -0.83 9.95
C LYS A 139 20.08 0.02 10.74
N LEU A 140 20.08 -0.10 12.07
CA LEU A 140 19.25 0.75 12.95
C LEU A 140 19.82 2.17 13.04
N ASN A 141 21.15 2.29 13.06
CA ASN A 141 21.86 3.55 12.99
C ASN A 141 23.21 3.35 12.25
N LYS A 142 23.92 4.44 11.94
CA LYS A 142 25.18 4.37 11.15
C LYS A 142 26.24 3.45 11.78
N LYS A 143 26.26 3.35 13.11
CA LYS A 143 27.25 2.58 13.89
C LYS A 143 26.82 1.14 14.20
N SER A 144 25.55 0.78 13.99
CA SER A 144 25.04 -0.57 14.33
C SER A 144 25.47 -1.64 13.32
N ARG A 145 25.51 -2.89 13.80
CA ARG A 145 25.72 -4.08 12.95
C ARG A 145 24.69 -4.17 11.83
N LEU A 146 25.10 -4.79 10.71
CA LEU A 146 24.21 -5.06 9.59
C LEU A 146 23.21 -6.17 9.98
N LEU A 147 21.93 -5.86 9.94
CA LEU A 147 20.84 -6.80 10.16
C LEU A 147 20.20 -7.16 8.83
N TYR A 148 19.55 -8.32 8.77
CA TYR A 148 18.87 -8.77 7.55
C TYR A 148 17.39 -8.95 7.83
N ARG A 149 16.56 -8.57 6.85
CA ARG A 149 15.17 -8.95 6.82
C ARG A 149 15.03 -10.41 6.39
N GLU A 150 13.97 -11.08 6.83
CA GLU A 150 13.65 -12.40 6.30
C GLU A 150 13.46 -12.36 4.78
N PRO A 151 13.83 -13.44 4.07
CA PRO A 151 13.54 -13.58 2.65
C PRO A 151 12.03 -13.53 2.40
N VAL A 152 11.65 -12.98 1.24
CA VAL A 152 10.24 -12.87 0.85
C VAL A 152 9.98 -13.79 -0.34
N TYR A 153 8.93 -14.60 -0.22
CA TYR A 153 8.45 -15.46 -1.30
C TYR A 153 7.07 -14.97 -1.70
N LEU A 154 6.85 -14.76 -2.98
CA LEU A 154 5.60 -14.29 -3.55
C LEU A 154 5.11 -15.27 -4.60
N LEU A 155 3.79 -15.44 -4.68
CA LEU A 155 3.12 -16.08 -5.80
C LEU A 155 2.31 -15.02 -6.54
N CYS A 156 2.47 -14.97 -7.86
CA CYS A 156 1.68 -14.15 -8.76
C CYS A 156 0.81 -15.06 -9.64
N THR A 157 -0.46 -14.70 -9.84
CA THR A 157 -1.37 -15.46 -10.71
C THR A 157 -1.19 -15.17 -12.20
N ASN A 158 -0.40 -14.16 -12.55
CA ASN A 158 -0.06 -13.83 -13.93
C ASN A 158 1.38 -14.26 -14.21
N THR A 159 1.55 -15.25 -15.10
CA THR A 159 2.83 -15.85 -15.48
C THR A 159 3.68 -14.99 -16.42
N GLU A 160 3.06 -14.01 -17.06
CA GLU A 160 3.70 -13.14 -18.06
C GLU A 160 4.08 -11.78 -17.48
N MET A 161 3.62 -11.48 -16.25
CA MET A 161 3.89 -10.20 -15.62
C MET A 161 5.38 -10.01 -15.33
N GLN A 162 5.91 -8.87 -15.76
CA GLN A 162 7.29 -8.44 -15.53
C GLN A 162 7.63 -8.38 -14.03
N ILE A 163 8.84 -8.81 -13.68
CA ILE A 163 9.29 -8.97 -12.30
C ILE A 163 9.35 -7.63 -11.55
N GLU A 164 9.73 -6.56 -12.26
CA GLU A 164 9.75 -5.17 -11.80
C GLU A 164 8.37 -4.74 -11.30
N LYS A 165 7.32 -5.03 -12.09
CA LYS A 165 5.95 -4.65 -11.78
C LYS A 165 5.42 -5.43 -10.59
N ILE A 166 5.73 -6.73 -10.51
CA ILE A 166 5.34 -7.56 -9.36
C ILE A 166 6.00 -7.06 -8.08
N LEU A 167 7.32 -6.81 -8.14
CA LEU A 167 8.08 -6.29 -7.01
C LEU A 167 7.53 -4.93 -6.56
N GLN A 168 7.33 -4.00 -7.49
CA GLN A 168 6.82 -2.67 -7.18
C GLN A 168 5.41 -2.71 -6.57
N ALA A 169 4.51 -3.51 -7.15
CA ALA A 169 3.15 -3.68 -6.63
C ALA A 169 3.16 -4.26 -5.20
N TYR A 170 4.06 -5.21 -4.91
CA TYR A 170 4.19 -5.76 -3.57
C TYR A 170 4.79 -4.75 -2.57
N LEU A 171 5.78 -3.96 -2.98
CA LEU A 171 6.38 -2.92 -2.13
C LEU A 171 5.37 -1.84 -1.76
N TRP A 172 4.50 -1.43 -2.69
CA TRP A 172 3.43 -0.45 -2.42
C TRP A 172 2.37 -0.95 -1.45
N ARG A 173 2.24 -2.27 -1.22
CA ARG A 173 1.31 -2.84 -0.24
C ARG A 173 1.47 -2.20 1.14
N TRP A 174 2.71 -1.88 1.55
CA TRP A 174 2.99 -1.22 2.84
C TRP A 174 2.22 0.11 3.03
N GLY A 175 1.84 0.77 1.93
CA GLY A 175 1.01 1.97 1.97
C GLY A 175 -0.30 1.76 2.74
N ILE A 176 -0.88 0.55 2.74
CA ILE A 176 -2.09 0.27 3.51
C ILE A 176 -1.85 0.33 5.03
N GLU A 177 -0.67 -0.06 5.50
CA GLU A 177 -0.33 -0.03 6.93
C GLU A 177 -0.13 1.42 7.40
N VAL A 178 0.51 2.25 6.56
CA VAL A 178 0.60 3.69 6.79
C VAL A 178 -0.79 4.31 6.82
N ASN A 179 -1.62 3.98 5.84
CA ASN A 179 -2.99 4.46 5.74
C ASN A 179 -3.82 4.11 6.99
N PHE A 180 -3.76 2.87 7.48
CA PHE A 180 -4.44 2.48 8.72
C PHE A 180 -3.91 3.22 9.95
N LYS A 181 -2.59 3.41 10.05
CA LYS A 181 -1.99 4.18 11.15
C LYS A 181 -2.49 5.61 11.13
N GLU A 182 -2.47 6.27 9.98
CA GLU A 182 -2.91 7.65 9.85
C GLU A 182 -4.40 7.80 10.16
N GLN A 183 -5.25 6.94 9.60
CA GLN A 183 -6.68 6.97 9.89
C GLN A 183 -6.99 6.76 11.37
N LYS A 184 -6.30 5.83 12.05
CA LYS A 184 -6.56 5.54 13.47
C LYS A 184 -5.98 6.61 14.40
N THR A 185 -4.73 6.99 14.18
CA THR A 185 -3.98 7.85 15.10
C THR A 185 -4.18 9.34 14.82
N ILE A 186 -4.11 9.74 13.55
CA ILE A 186 -4.18 11.16 13.17
C ILE A 186 -5.63 11.57 12.94
N PHE A 187 -6.38 10.76 12.18
CA PHE A 187 -7.77 11.07 11.81
C PHE A 187 -8.79 10.63 12.86
N GLY A 188 -8.38 9.86 13.88
CA GLY A 188 -9.25 9.49 14.99
C GLY A 188 -10.37 8.50 14.64
N CYS A 189 -10.23 7.71 13.58
CA CYS A 189 -11.27 6.78 13.09
C CYS A 189 -11.81 5.82 14.17
N GLY A 190 -10.99 5.45 15.17
CA GLY A 190 -11.40 4.60 16.29
C GLY A 190 -11.80 5.35 17.57
N GLN A 191 -11.86 6.68 17.56
CA GLN A 191 -12.12 7.50 18.75
C GLN A 191 -13.60 7.87 18.93
N ALA A 192 -14.45 7.59 17.94
CA ALA A 192 -15.87 7.88 18.03
C ALA A 192 -16.55 7.04 19.12
N GLN A 193 -17.18 7.70 20.09
CA GLN A 193 -17.89 7.08 21.20
C GLN A 193 -19.34 6.75 20.80
N VAL A 194 -19.50 5.82 19.88
CA VAL A 194 -20.82 5.33 19.43
C VAL A 194 -21.17 4.00 20.12
N ARG A 195 -22.45 3.80 20.45
CA ARG A 195 -22.91 2.65 21.26
C ARG A 195 -23.81 1.66 20.52
N THR A 196 -24.22 1.98 19.30
CA THR A 196 -25.11 1.14 18.49
C THR A 196 -24.38 0.61 17.26
N GLU A 197 -24.72 -0.61 16.85
CA GLU A 197 -24.02 -1.36 15.79
C GLU A 197 -23.92 -0.58 14.47
N LYS A 198 -25.02 0.02 14.02
CA LYS A 198 -25.07 0.78 12.75
C LYS A 198 -24.05 1.95 12.71
N PRO A 199 -24.01 2.87 13.69
CA PRO A 199 -22.94 3.86 13.78
C PRO A 199 -21.53 3.26 13.93
N CYS A 200 -21.35 2.19 14.69
CA CYS A 200 -20.04 1.52 14.82
C CYS A 200 -19.50 1.06 13.46
N GLU A 201 -20.37 0.60 12.55
CA GLU A 201 -19.99 0.23 11.19
C GLU A 201 -19.79 1.42 10.26
N LYS A 202 -20.69 2.43 10.33
CA LYS A 202 -20.69 3.56 9.38
C LYS A 202 -19.60 4.58 9.62
N VAL A 203 -19.22 4.82 10.88
CA VAL A 203 -18.24 5.84 11.24
C VAL A 203 -16.87 5.58 10.58
N PRO A 204 -16.29 4.37 10.62
CA PRO A 204 -15.05 4.10 9.92
C PRO A 204 -15.14 4.30 8.41
N VAL A 205 -16.24 3.88 7.79
CA VAL A 205 -16.47 4.05 6.34
C VAL A 205 -16.47 5.52 5.96
N PHE A 206 -17.17 6.35 6.74
CA PHE A 206 -17.19 7.80 6.53
C PHE A 206 -15.80 8.42 6.71
N HIS A 207 -15.06 8.06 7.76
CA HIS A 207 -13.69 8.56 7.99
C HIS A 207 -12.75 8.18 6.83
N THR A 208 -12.82 6.95 6.32
CA THR A 208 -12.03 6.52 5.16
C THR A 208 -12.38 7.31 3.90
N ALA A 209 -13.66 7.64 3.68
CA ALA A 209 -14.09 8.45 2.54
C ALA A 209 -13.55 9.89 2.64
N VAL A 210 -13.71 10.56 3.79
CA VAL A 210 -13.22 11.92 4.00
C VAL A 210 -11.69 11.97 3.91
N TYR A 211 -10.99 11.00 4.50
CA TYR A 211 -9.53 10.91 4.39
C TYR A 211 -9.09 10.76 2.92
N SER A 212 -9.78 9.93 2.13
CA SER A 212 -9.50 9.79 0.69
C SER A 212 -9.70 11.10 -0.07
N MET A 213 -10.78 11.83 0.24
CA MET A 213 -11.04 13.15 -0.34
C MET A 213 -9.95 14.17 0.02
N LEU A 214 -9.49 14.18 1.28
CA LEU A 214 -8.40 15.05 1.72
C LEU A 214 -7.10 14.78 0.95
N LEU A 215 -6.72 13.51 0.76
CA LEU A 215 -5.53 13.16 -0.01
C LEU A 215 -5.66 13.56 -1.49
N LEU A 216 -6.82 13.37 -2.09
CA LEU A 216 -7.07 13.76 -3.48
C LEU A 216 -7.03 15.28 -3.65
N ALA A 217 -7.63 16.02 -2.72
CA ALA A 217 -7.56 17.48 -2.69
C ALA A 217 -6.10 17.95 -2.57
N ALA A 218 -5.34 17.37 -1.64
CA ALA A 218 -3.92 17.67 -1.45
C ALA A 218 -3.06 17.38 -2.68
N GLN A 219 -3.40 16.37 -3.47
CA GLN A 219 -2.68 16.08 -4.72
C GLN A 219 -3.01 17.10 -5.82
N LYS A 220 -4.25 17.60 -5.87
CA LYS A 220 -4.69 18.61 -6.83
C LYS A 220 -4.16 20.00 -6.49
N VAL A 221 -4.13 20.34 -5.20
CA VAL A 221 -3.68 21.64 -4.72
C VAL A 221 -2.18 21.58 -4.46
N LYS A 222 -1.39 22.37 -5.18
CA LYS A 222 0.03 22.59 -4.87
C LYS A 222 0.17 23.54 -3.66
N GLU A 223 -0.41 23.15 -2.54
CA GLU A 223 -0.64 24.04 -1.41
C GLU A 223 0.67 24.43 -0.73
N LYS A 224 0.81 25.72 -0.42
CA LYS A 224 1.94 26.22 0.36
C LYS A 224 1.72 25.78 1.81
N GLN A 225 2.64 24.99 2.33
CA GLN A 225 2.62 24.62 3.75
C GLN A 225 2.63 25.88 4.62
N LEU A 226 1.79 25.88 5.66
CA LEU A 226 1.85 26.91 6.70
C LEU A 226 3.27 27.02 7.27
N PRO A 227 3.71 28.22 7.67
CA PRO A 227 5.02 28.38 8.29
C PRO A 227 5.16 27.44 9.50
N ARG A 228 6.35 26.86 9.66
CA ARG A 228 6.65 26.03 10.83
C ARG A 228 7.06 26.93 12.01
N PRO A 229 6.73 26.55 13.27
CA PRO A 229 7.25 27.25 14.43
C PRO A 229 8.78 27.32 14.42
N LYS A 230 9.36 28.40 14.96
CA LYS A 230 10.82 28.64 14.94
C LYS A 230 11.63 27.51 15.57
N TRP A 231 11.08 26.83 16.59
CA TRP A 231 11.72 25.70 17.26
C TRP A 231 11.61 24.38 16.49
N TYR A 232 10.79 24.32 15.43
CA TYR A 232 10.68 23.14 14.57
C TYR A 232 11.65 23.27 13.40
N ARG A 233 12.75 22.51 13.43
CA ARG A 233 13.78 22.56 12.39
C ARG A 233 13.20 22.14 11.03
N LYS A 234 13.25 23.05 10.06
CA LYS A 234 12.86 22.79 8.66
C LYS A 234 13.78 21.73 8.07
N LYS A 235 13.23 20.67 7.48
CA LYS A 235 14.02 19.69 6.70
C LYS A 235 13.98 20.06 5.22
N GLU A 236 15.09 19.82 4.53
CA GLU A 236 15.29 20.24 3.13
C GLU A 236 14.38 19.51 2.12
N LYS A 237 13.90 18.31 2.46
CA LYS A 237 13.00 17.50 1.61
C LYS A 237 11.90 16.91 2.48
N GLU A 238 10.87 17.69 2.77
CA GLU A 238 9.69 17.21 3.48
C GLU A 238 8.55 16.97 2.51
N ASN A 239 8.20 15.69 2.32
CA ASN A 239 6.91 15.32 1.79
C ASN A 239 5.82 15.89 2.71
N VAL A 240 4.73 16.37 2.13
CA VAL A 240 3.57 16.84 2.88
C VAL A 240 3.01 15.66 3.67
N THR A 241 2.92 15.81 4.99
CA THR A 241 2.33 14.77 5.85
C THR A 241 0.83 14.96 5.97
N THR A 242 0.09 13.91 6.34
CA THR A 242 -1.35 14.03 6.64
C THR A 242 -1.64 15.07 7.73
N GLY A 243 -0.74 15.22 8.71
CA GLY A 243 -0.84 16.29 9.71
C GLY A 243 -0.68 17.68 9.10
N ASP A 244 0.25 17.87 8.16
CA ASP A 244 0.38 19.14 7.43
C ASP A 244 -0.90 19.47 6.65
N LEU A 245 -1.52 18.47 6.00
CA LEU A 245 -2.78 18.65 5.27
C LEU A 245 -3.94 19.07 6.16
N LEU A 246 -4.08 18.42 7.32
CA LEU A 246 -5.11 18.78 8.29
C LEU A 246 -4.93 20.19 8.84
N ASN A 247 -3.68 20.57 9.14
CA ASN A 247 -3.39 21.91 9.63
C ASN A 247 -3.67 22.97 8.56
N ALA A 248 -3.31 22.71 7.30
CA ALA A 248 -3.63 23.60 6.18
C ALA A 248 -5.15 23.74 5.98
N PHE A 249 -5.88 22.62 5.98
CA PHE A 249 -7.35 22.63 5.87
C PHE A 249 -8.01 23.41 7.01
N ARG A 250 -7.57 23.20 8.26
CA ARG A 250 -8.09 23.95 9.42
C ARG A 250 -7.79 25.43 9.33
N ALA A 251 -6.57 25.81 8.95
CA ALA A 251 -6.22 27.22 8.77
C ALA A 251 -7.09 27.88 7.72
N ASN A 252 -7.26 27.25 6.54
CA ASN A 252 -8.14 27.77 5.49
C ASN A 252 -9.58 27.94 5.98
N ASN A 253 -10.13 26.94 6.66
CA ASN A 253 -11.48 27.01 7.22
C ASN A 253 -11.62 28.13 8.27
N TRP A 254 -10.64 28.30 9.16
CA TRP A 254 -10.66 29.38 10.14
C TRP A 254 -10.52 30.76 9.50
N ALA A 255 -9.65 30.93 8.51
CA ALA A 255 -9.53 32.18 7.77
C ALA A 255 -10.85 32.59 7.11
N GLU A 256 -11.51 31.65 6.44
CA GLU A 256 -12.81 31.88 5.80
C GLU A 256 -13.85 32.32 6.84
N ASN A 257 -13.96 31.62 7.97
CA ASN A 257 -14.93 31.96 9.02
C ASN A 257 -14.62 33.27 9.74
N ILE A 258 -13.35 33.70 9.80
CA ILE A 258 -12.92 34.95 10.45
C ILE A 258 -12.80 36.10 9.43
N ASN A 259 -13.10 35.87 8.14
CA ASN A 259 -12.91 36.83 7.04
C ASN A 259 -11.48 37.38 6.94
N ILE A 260 -10.47 36.57 7.25
CA ILE A 260 -9.05 36.95 7.16
C ILE A 260 -8.42 36.31 5.93
N ASN A 261 -7.83 37.11 5.04
CA ASN A 261 -7.06 36.60 3.91
C ASN A 261 -5.58 36.39 4.29
N PHE A 262 -5.06 35.16 4.13
CA PHE A 262 -3.67 34.81 4.46
C PHE A 262 -2.62 35.42 3.52
N SER A 263 -3.00 35.87 2.32
CA SER A 263 -2.05 36.54 1.41
C SER A 263 -1.51 37.84 2.00
N ASP A 264 -2.31 38.53 2.82
CA ASP A 264 -2.00 39.87 3.34
C ASP A 264 -1.41 39.84 4.76
N PHE A 265 -1.55 38.73 5.47
CA PHE A 265 -1.15 38.59 6.87
C PHE A 265 0.37 38.80 7.08
N VAL A 266 1.19 38.40 6.09
CA VAL A 266 2.65 38.55 6.15
C VAL A 266 3.09 40.02 5.97
N ASN A 267 2.26 40.86 5.36
CA ASN A 267 2.60 42.27 5.09
C ASN A 267 2.00 43.24 6.12
N LEU A 268 0.94 42.85 6.85
CA LEU A 268 0.31 43.69 7.87
C LEU A 268 1.19 43.90 9.11
N GLU A 269 1.98 42.89 9.52
CA GLU A 269 2.94 43.03 10.64
C GLU A 269 4.01 44.10 10.38
N ARG A 270 4.34 44.38 9.12
CA ARG A 270 5.34 45.41 8.76
C ARG A 270 4.78 46.82 8.71
N LEU A 271 3.46 46.99 8.66
CA LEU A 271 2.81 48.30 8.53
C LEU A 271 2.39 48.92 9.86
N GLN A 272 2.27 48.13 10.94
CA GLN A 272 1.83 48.66 12.24
C GLN A 272 3.01 49.05 13.14
N ARG A 273 3.25 50.36 13.26
CA ARG A 273 4.28 50.99 14.13
C ARG A 273 4.00 50.88 15.64
N SER A 274 2.82 50.41 16.06
CA SER A 274 2.35 50.48 17.45
C SER A 274 1.90 49.11 17.96
N ARG A 275 2.46 48.68 19.10
CA ARG A 275 2.07 47.45 19.84
C ARG A 275 0.67 47.53 20.48
N LYS A 276 -0.08 48.62 20.29
CA LYS A 276 -1.40 48.82 20.94
C LYS A 276 -2.55 48.07 20.27
N ASN A 277 -2.40 47.68 19.00
CA ASN A 277 -3.37 46.78 18.36
C ASN A 277 -2.92 45.35 18.63
N SER A 278 -3.43 44.78 19.73
CA SER A 278 -3.32 43.34 19.98
C SER A 278 -4.00 42.61 18.81
N THR A 279 -3.23 42.16 17.83
CA THR A 279 -3.64 40.99 17.05
C THR A 279 -3.82 39.89 18.07
N ASN A 280 -5.07 39.52 18.36
CA ASN A 280 -5.40 38.56 19.40
C ASN A 280 -4.45 37.36 19.27
N PRO A 281 -3.49 37.19 20.20
CA PRO A 281 -2.43 36.20 20.04
C PRO A 281 -3.01 34.79 19.99
N ASN A 282 -4.23 34.60 20.47
CA ASN A 282 -4.98 33.37 20.36
C ASN A 282 -5.34 33.02 18.91
N ILE A 283 -5.65 34.00 18.04
CA ILE A 283 -5.95 33.74 16.62
C ILE A 283 -4.69 33.25 15.91
N SER A 284 -3.56 33.91 16.14
CA SER A 284 -2.26 33.45 15.62
C SER A 284 -1.90 32.07 16.19
N ALA A 285 -2.05 31.86 17.50
CA ALA A 285 -1.75 30.58 18.14
C ALA A 285 -2.62 29.43 17.59
N VAL A 286 -3.90 29.68 17.32
CA VAL A 286 -4.82 28.70 16.71
C VAL A 286 -4.34 28.33 15.30
N LEU A 287 -3.96 29.33 14.48
CA LEU A 287 -3.46 29.11 13.12
C LEU A 287 -2.11 28.36 13.06
N TYR A 288 -1.29 28.47 14.10
CA TYR A 288 0.01 27.79 14.19
C TYR A 288 0.00 26.50 15.05
N ALA A 289 -1.14 26.15 15.67
CA ALA A 289 -1.28 24.93 16.46
C ALA A 289 -1.23 23.69 15.56
N ARG A 290 -0.07 23.02 15.54
CA ARG A 290 0.13 21.74 14.84
C ARG A 290 -0.05 20.59 15.82
N TYR A 291 -0.91 19.63 15.47
CA TYR A 291 -1.15 18.37 16.19
C TYR A 291 -0.43 17.19 15.51
#